data_AF-A0A1V9Y7K1-F1
#
_entry.id   AF-A0A1V9Y7K1-F1
#
_cell.length_a   1.000
_cell.length_b   1.000
_cell.length_c   1.000
_cell.angle_alpha   90.00
_cell.angle_beta   90.00
_cell.angle_gamma   90.00
#
_symmetry.space_group_name_H-M   'P 1'
#
loop_
_entity.id
_entity.type
_entity.pdbx_description
1 polymer ?
#
loop_
_entity_poly.entity_id
_entity_poly.type
_entity_poly.pdbx_seq_one_letter_code
_entity_poly.pdbx_strand_id
1 'polypeptide(L)'
;MNALSVLCLLVALDGAAAVKSYDGKRTLTKTSCKELNCPHGGCLFENCKLSVSCTGGACEFKECVNPICQGGLCTFIASNGAKCPGGVCAFVDVKESFEEDYCTGGTCTLNDKPHPSSFSASLSE
;
A
#
# COMPACT_ATOMS: atom_id res chain seq x y z
N MET A 1 36.24 25.89 31.68
CA MET A 1 34.90 25.26 31.88
C MET A 1 33.87 26.14 31.22
N ASN A 2 32.88 25.54 30.56
CA ASN A 2 31.73 26.14 29.86
C ASN A 2 31.88 26.43 28.37
N ALA A 3 31.42 25.47 27.58
CA ALA A 3 30.51 25.73 26.47
C ALA A 3 29.58 24.51 26.32
N LEU A 4 28.46 24.52 27.06
CA LEU A 4 27.32 23.65 26.75
C LEU A 4 26.72 24.16 25.44
N SER A 5 27.12 23.57 24.31
CA SER A 5 26.36 23.68 23.07
C SER A 5 25.37 22.52 23.03
N VAL A 6 24.22 22.72 23.67
CA VAL A 6 23.05 21.85 23.53
C VAL A 6 22.44 22.19 22.17
N LEU A 7 22.95 21.56 21.11
CA LEU A 7 22.31 21.54 19.81
C LEU A 7 21.10 20.60 19.93
N CYS A 8 20.00 21.17 20.40
CA CYS A 8 18.70 20.52 20.41
C CYS A 8 18.33 20.27 18.93
N LEU A 9 18.60 19.06 18.44
CA LEU A 9 18.04 18.59 17.18
C LEU A 9 16.51 18.62 17.35
N LEU A 10 15.90 19.67 16.82
CA LEU A 10 14.49 19.68 16.46
C LEU A 10 14.32 18.60 15.38
N VAL A 11 14.17 17.35 15.83
CA VAL A 11 13.62 16.30 14.98
C VAL A 11 12.22 16.81 14.67
N ALA A 12 12.02 17.25 13.43
CA ALA A 12 10.70 17.53 12.91
C ALA A 12 9.89 16.25 13.07
N LEU A 13 9.04 16.18 14.10
CA LEU A 13 7.92 15.27 14.13
C LEU A 13 6.94 15.79 13.07
N ASP A 14 7.25 15.51 11.81
CA ASP A 14 6.27 15.58 10.74
C ASP A 14 5.15 14.65 11.19
N GLY A 15 3.99 15.23 11.47
CA GLY A 15 2.85 14.58 12.08
C GLY A 15 2.32 13.46 11.20
N ALA A 16 2.90 12.28 11.38
CA ALA A 16 2.39 11.00 10.96
C ALA A 16 1.01 10.81 11.60
N ALA A 17 -0.04 11.25 10.91
CA ALA A 17 -1.40 11.03 11.36
C ALA A 17 -1.66 9.53 11.33
N ALA A 18 -1.75 8.92 12.51
CA ALA A 18 -2.14 7.54 12.68
C ALA A 18 -3.62 7.40 12.31
N VAL A 19 -3.90 6.49 11.38
CA VAL A 19 -5.23 6.23 10.82
C VAL A 19 -5.52 4.74 10.93
N LYS A 20 -6.78 4.37 11.15
CA LYS A 20 -7.15 2.95 11.14
C LYS A 20 -7.18 2.44 9.70
N SER A 21 -6.73 1.21 9.50
CA SER A 21 -6.90 0.49 8.24
C SER A 21 -8.38 0.34 7.90
N TYR A 22 -8.66 0.13 6.62
CA TYR A 22 -9.98 -0.20 6.08
C TYR A 22 -10.64 -1.37 6.82
N ASP A 23 -9.89 -2.43 7.15
CA ASP A 23 -10.40 -3.56 7.90
C ASP A 23 -10.53 -3.30 9.42
N GLY A 24 -10.08 -2.14 9.90
CA GLY A 24 -10.14 -1.72 11.29
C GLY A 24 -9.20 -2.49 12.23
N LYS A 25 -8.39 -3.42 11.72
CA LYS A 25 -7.51 -4.29 12.54
C LYS A 25 -6.11 -3.72 12.73
N ARG A 26 -5.71 -2.71 11.97
CA ARG A 26 -4.35 -2.15 11.96
C ARG A 26 -4.38 -0.64 12.07
N THR A 27 -3.28 -0.09 12.58
CA THR A 27 -3.02 1.35 12.56
C THR A 27 -1.96 1.61 11.50
N LEU A 28 -2.28 2.47 10.55
CA LEU A 28 -1.41 2.93 9.49
C LEU A 28 -1.02 4.38 9.76
N THR A 29 0.01 4.83 9.07
CA THR A 29 0.49 6.20 9.10
C THR A 29 0.18 6.82 7.75
N LYS A 30 -0.43 8.01 7.74
CA LYS A 30 -0.58 8.76 6.50
C LYS A 30 0.80 9.12 5.94
N THR A 31 1.09 8.60 4.75
CA THR A 31 2.39 8.74 4.08
C THR A 31 2.25 9.64 2.86
N SER A 32 3.21 10.54 2.70
CA SER A 32 3.25 11.44 1.55
C SER A 32 3.49 10.68 0.25
N CYS A 33 2.79 11.04 -0.83
CA CYS A 33 3.03 10.50 -2.17
C CYS A 33 4.45 10.78 -2.70
N LYS A 34 5.23 11.65 -2.05
CA LYS A 34 6.62 11.93 -2.40
C LYS A 34 7.59 10.84 -1.95
N GLU A 35 7.22 10.02 -0.96
CA GLU A 35 8.06 8.92 -0.48
C GLU A 35 8.18 7.81 -1.54
N LEU A 36 7.18 7.70 -2.43
CA LEU A 36 7.07 6.73 -3.52
C LEU A 36 7.06 5.25 -3.10
N ASN A 37 7.64 4.90 -1.96
CA ASN A 37 7.74 3.52 -1.50
C ASN A 37 7.55 3.40 0.01
N CYS A 38 6.90 2.32 0.43
CA CYS A 38 6.77 1.91 1.83
C CYS A 38 7.35 0.50 2.03
N PRO A 39 8.65 0.39 2.40
CA PRO A 39 9.31 -0.92 2.48
C PRO A 39 8.90 -1.74 3.70
N HIS A 40 8.56 -1.10 4.82
CA HIS A 40 8.25 -1.77 6.09
C HIS A 40 6.73 -1.95 6.35
N GLY A 41 5.90 -1.34 5.51
CA GLY A 41 4.46 -1.26 5.71
C GLY A 41 4.06 -0.25 6.79
N GLY A 42 2.79 -0.29 7.17
CA GLY A 42 2.17 0.69 8.04
C GLY A 42 1.85 2.01 7.35
N CYS A 43 1.70 2.02 6.02
CA CYS A 43 1.51 3.25 5.25
C CYS A 43 0.10 3.37 4.68
N LEU A 44 -0.46 4.58 4.73
CA LEU A 44 -1.64 4.98 3.98
C LEU A 44 -1.24 6.07 2.98
N PHE A 45 -1.35 5.76 1.69
CA PHE A 45 -1.23 6.72 0.61
C PHE A 45 -2.62 7.14 0.15
N GLU A 46 -2.90 8.44 0.08
CA GLU A 46 -4.19 8.96 -0.38
C GLU A 46 -4.00 9.95 -1.53
N ASN A 47 -4.83 9.83 -2.57
CA ASN A 47 -4.91 10.76 -3.71
C ASN A 47 -3.58 10.93 -4.47
N CYS A 48 -2.77 9.87 -4.53
CA CYS A 48 -1.48 9.93 -5.21
C CYS A 48 -1.64 9.84 -6.73
N LYS A 49 -1.13 10.87 -7.43
CA LYS A 49 -1.05 10.90 -8.90
C LYS A 49 0.21 10.19 -9.43
N LEU A 50 1.20 10.00 -8.58
CA LEU A 50 2.40 9.25 -8.87
C LEU A 50 2.20 7.80 -8.43
N SER A 51 2.83 6.87 -9.13
CA SER A 51 2.88 5.47 -8.73
C SER A 51 3.62 5.35 -7.40
N VAL A 52 2.98 4.70 -6.44
CA VAL A 52 3.51 4.42 -5.10
C VAL A 52 3.54 2.92 -4.87
N SER A 53 4.57 2.43 -4.21
CA SER A 53 4.78 1.00 -3.97
C SER A 53 4.80 0.61 -2.50
N CYS A 54 4.41 -0.62 -2.22
CA CYS A 54 4.58 -1.27 -0.93
C CYS A 54 5.29 -2.61 -1.11
N THR A 55 6.43 -2.77 -0.44
CA THR A 55 7.26 -3.98 -0.56
C THR A 55 6.96 -5.00 0.53
N GLY A 56 6.42 -4.57 1.68
CA GLY A 56 6.12 -5.44 2.81
C GLY A 56 5.26 -4.79 3.89
N GLY A 57 4.84 -5.58 4.87
CA GLY A 57 3.96 -5.14 5.96
C GLY A 57 2.51 -4.91 5.50
N ALA A 58 1.82 -3.90 6.05
CA ALA A 58 0.44 -3.58 5.69
C ALA A 58 0.33 -2.17 5.07
N CYS A 59 -0.24 -2.07 3.87
CA CYS A 59 -0.32 -0.80 3.15
C CYS A 59 -1.72 -0.54 2.60
N GLU A 60 -2.11 0.72 2.56
CA GLU A 60 -3.36 1.14 1.94
C GLU A 60 -3.14 2.24 0.93
N PHE A 61 -3.80 2.10 -0.20
CA PHE A 61 -3.76 3.03 -1.31
C PHE A 61 -5.19 3.45 -1.61
N LYS A 62 -5.50 4.72 -1.36
CA LYS A 62 -6.84 5.26 -1.53
C LYS A 62 -6.85 6.33 -2.61
N GLU A 63 -7.64 6.11 -3.65
CA GLU A 63 -7.74 7.01 -4.81
C GLU A 63 -6.37 7.31 -5.45
N CYS A 64 -5.48 6.31 -5.49
CA CYS A 64 -4.15 6.41 -6.08
C CYS A 64 -4.17 5.93 -7.54
N VAL A 65 -3.25 6.45 -8.35
CA VAL A 65 -3.02 6.06 -9.74
C VAL A 65 -1.81 5.12 -9.82
N ASN A 66 -2.01 3.95 -10.41
CA ASN A 66 -1.02 2.89 -10.58
C ASN A 66 -0.26 2.49 -9.30
N PRO A 67 -0.93 2.28 -8.14
CA PRO A 67 -0.24 1.80 -6.94
C PRO A 67 0.18 0.33 -7.11
N ILE A 68 1.31 -0.05 -6.51
CA ILE A 68 1.90 -1.40 -6.68
C ILE A 68 2.12 -2.06 -5.32
N CYS A 69 1.56 -3.26 -5.13
CA CYS A 69 1.86 -4.12 -3.99
C CYS A 69 2.82 -5.23 -4.42
N GLN A 70 4.07 -5.12 -4.01
CA GLN A 70 5.09 -6.15 -4.26
C GLN A 70 5.08 -7.25 -3.19
N GLY A 71 4.55 -6.97 -2.00
CA GLY A 71 4.47 -7.95 -0.91
C GLY A 71 3.74 -7.43 0.33
N GLY A 72 3.37 -8.34 1.22
CA GLY A 72 2.63 -8.03 2.45
C GLY A 72 1.10 -8.07 2.28
N LEU A 73 0.40 -7.19 3.00
CA LEU A 73 -1.06 -7.04 3.02
C LEU A 73 -1.41 -5.66 2.46
N CYS A 74 -2.04 -5.61 1.29
CA CYS A 74 -2.34 -4.35 0.61
C CYS A 74 -3.84 -4.18 0.38
N THR A 75 -4.37 -2.99 0.67
CA THR A 75 -5.75 -2.62 0.29
C THR A 75 -5.71 -1.48 -0.72
N PHE A 76 -6.31 -1.69 -1.87
CA PHE A 76 -6.53 -0.68 -2.91
C PHE A 76 -7.99 -0.24 -2.85
N ILE A 77 -8.23 1.01 -2.47
CA ILE A 77 -9.57 1.58 -2.27
C ILE A 77 -9.79 2.63 -3.35
N ALA A 78 -10.80 2.44 -4.21
CA ALA A 78 -11.13 3.38 -5.27
C ALA A 78 -9.92 3.84 -6.12
N SER A 79 -8.91 2.98 -6.26
CA SER A 79 -7.66 3.26 -6.95
C SER A 79 -7.68 2.74 -8.38
N ASN A 80 -6.98 3.44 -9.26
CA ASN A 80 -6.87 3.15 -10.69
C ASN A 80 -5.56 2.39 -10.98
N GLY A 81 -5.59 1.39 -11.86
CA GLY A 81 -4.38 0.74 -12.38
C GLY A 81 -3.55 0.01 -11.32
N ALA A 82 -4.18 -0.40 -10.22
CA ALA A 82 -3.52 -1.05 -9.10
C ALA A 82 -2.97 -2.42 -9.51
N LYS A 83 -1.71 -2.72 -9.12
CA LYS A 83 -1.05 -4.00 -9.44
C LYS A 83 -0.62 -4.75 -8.18
N CYS A 84 -0.85 -6.04 -8.20
CA CYS A 84 -0.50 -7.00 -7.14
C CYS A 84 0.38 -8.13 -7.70
N PRO A 85 1.66 -7.85 -8.01
CA PRO A 85 2.63 -8.88 -8.33
C PRO A 85 2.99 -9.79 -7.14
N GLY A 86 2.64 -9.43 -5.89
CA GLY A 86 2.92 -10.26 -4.73
C GLY A 86 2.10 -9.90 -3.49
N GLY A 87 2.10 -10.80 -2.49
CA GLY A 87 1.40 -10.59 -1.22
C GLY A 87 -0.08 -10.97 -1.23
N VAL A 88 -0.86 -10.34 -0.36
CA VAL A 88 -2.32 -10.48 -0.25
C VAL A 88 -2.95 -9.13 -0.50
N CYS A 89 -3.75 -9.03 -1.55
CA CYS A 89 -4.31 -7.79 -2.05
C CYS A 89 -5.83 -7.77 -1.97
N ALA A 90 -6.38 -6.69 -1.44
CA ALA A 90 -7.81 -6.42 -1.43
C ALA A 90 -8.09 -5.22 -2.31
N PHE A 91 -8.96 -5.40 -3.30
CA PHE A 91 -9.44 -4.35 -4.18
C PHE A 91 -10.87 -4.00 -3.79
N VAL A 92 -11.08 -2.76 -3.40
CA VAL A 92 -12.31 -2.23 -2.83
C VAL A 92 -12.78 -1.04 -3.66
N ASP A 93 -14.08 -0.97 -3.94
CA ASP A 93 -14.70 0.14 -4.68
C ASP A 93 -14.00 0.43 -6.03
N VAL A 94 -13.71 -0.64 -6.76
CA VAL A 94 -13.00 -0.56 -8.03
C VAL A 94 -13.85 0.18 -9.06
N LYS A 95 -13.34 1.30 -9.56
CA LYS A 95 -14.05 2.22 -10.45
C LYS A 95 -13.92 1.89 -11.94
N GLU A 96 -13.02 0.97 -12.29
CA GLU A 96 -12.66 0.68 -13.68
C GLU A 96 -12.31 -0.79 -13.88
N SER A 97 -12.29 -1.22 -15.15
CA SER A 97 -11.81 -2.54 -15.52
C SER A 97 -10.33 -2.66 -15.17
N PHE A 98 -9.95 -3.75 -14.51
CA PHE A 98 -8.55 -4.04 -14.27
C PHE A 98 -7.81 -4.31 -15.58
N GLU A 99 -6.55 -3.88 -15.65
CA GLU A 99 -5.65 -4.34 -16.70
C GLU A 99 -5.41 -5.85 -16.59
N GLU A 100 -5.06 -6.46 -17.71
CA GLU A 100 -4.41 -7.76 -17.71
C GLU A 100 -3.21 -7.69 -16.75
N ASP A 101 -3.00 -8.73 -15.95
CA ASP A 101 -1.89 -8.83 -14.98
C ASP A 101 -1.98 -7.97 -13.70
N TYR A 102 -3.15 -7.38 -13.40
CA TYR A 102 -3.34 -6.66 -12.13
C TYR A 102 -3.15 -7.55 -10.89
N CYS A 103 -3.31 -8.87 -11.02
CA CYS A 103 -3.11 -9.86 -9.98
C CYS A 103 -2.32 -11.06 -10.52
N THR A 104 -0.98 -10.99 -10.48
CA THR A 104 -0.09 -11.99 -11.11
C THR A 104 0.67 -12.88 -10.14
N GLY A 105 0.93 -12.45 -8.91
CA GLY A 105 1.71 -13.24 -7.96
C GLY A 105 1.25 -13.13 -6.51
N GLY A 106 0.11 -12.49 -6.27
CA GLY A 106 -0.52 -12.39 -4.96
C GLY A 106 -1.84 -13.15 -4.86
N THR A 107 -2.37 -13.24 -3.64
CA THR A 107 -3.77 -13.64 -3.40
C THR A 107 -4.64 -12.40 -3.48
N CYS A 108 -5.55 -12.33 -4.45
CA CYS A 108 -6.39 -11.15 -4.65
C CYS A 108 -7.83 -11.39 -4.22
N THR A 109 -8.41 -10.36 -3.63
CA THR A 109 -9.84 -10.30 -3.31
C THR A 109 -10.42 -9.04 -3.93
N LEU A 110 -11.59 -9.18 -4.56
CA LEU A 110 -12.35 -8.11 -5.17
C LEU A 110 -13.65 -7.94 -4.40
N ASN A 111 -13.82 -6.83 -3.68
CA ASN A 111 -14.95 -6.57 -2.80
C ASN A 111 -15.26 -7.78 -1.90
N ASP A 112 -14.24 -8.23 -1.16
CA ASP A 112 -14.27 -9.38 -0.24
C ASP A 112 -14.54 -10.76 -0.89
N LYS A 113 -14.61 -10.82 -2.22
CA LYS A 113 -14.71 -12.10 -2.94
C LYS A 113 -13.34 -12.51 -3.46
N PRO A 114 -12.93 -13.78 -3.29
CA PRO A 114 -11.68 -14.26 -3.87
C PRO A 114 -11.72 -14.06 -5.40
N HIS A 115 -10.68 -13.45 -5.94
CA HIS A 115 -10.49 -13.30 -7.38
C HIS A 115 -9.29 -14.16 -7.78
N PRO A 116 -9.42 -15.02 -8.80
CA PRO A 116 -8.29 -15.82 -9.25
C PRO A 116 -7.15 -14.90 -9.70
N SER A 117 -5.93 -15.21 -9.27
CA SER A 117 -4.75 -14.61 -9.89
C SER A 117 -4.66 -15.09 -11.34
N SER A 118 -4.39 -14.16 -12.25
CA SER A 118 -4.04 -14.51 -13.62
C SER A 118 -2.68 -15.20 -13.53
N PHE A 119 -2.68 -16.52 -13.72
CA PHE A 119 -1.58 -17.50 -13.52
C PHE A 119 -1.42 -18.08 -12.10
N SER A 120 -2.17 -19.15 -11.80
CA SER A 120 -1.60 -20.51 -11.85
C SER A 120 -2.72 -21.56 -11.69
N ALA A 121 -3.49 -21.76 -12.76
CA ALA A 121 -3.89 -23.13 -13.05
C ALA A 121 -2.62 -23.85 -13.54
N SER A 122 -2.29 -24.98 -12.90
CA SER A 122 -1.18 -25.89 -13.20
C SER A 122 0.21 -25.57 -12.62
N LEU A 123 0.38 -25.79 -11.31
CA LEU A 123 1.58 -26.46 -10.79
C LEU A 123 1.17 -27.75 -10.08
N SER A 124 1.05 -28.82 -10.86
CA SER A 124 1.13 -30.21 -10.41
C SER A 124 1.63 -31.06 -11.57
N GLU A 125 2.92 -30.95 -11.87
CA GLU A 125 3.76 -32.02 -12.43
C GLU A 125 5.15 -31.94 -11.80
#